data_AF-A0A6P0IVJ0-F1
#
_entry.id   AF-A0A6P0IVJ0-F1
#
_cell.length_a   1.000
_cell.length_b   1.000
_cell.length_c   1.000
_cell.angle_alpha   90.00
_cell.angle_beta   90.00
_cell.angle_gamma   90.00
#
_symmetry.space_group_name_H-M   'P 1'
#
loop_
_entity.id
_entity.type
_entity.pdbx_description
1 polymer ?
#
loop_
_entity_poly.entity_id
_entity_poly.type
_entity_poly.pdbx_seq_one_letter_code
_entity_poly.pdbx_strand_id
1 'polypeptide(L)'
;SIAKPASKPDNSSVAEDGIPPIPPEFDLQLPILPEPELANNVSVTGVVDNGRGVYYAILDVPNEPSRSVQVGQFILGGQVLVKRIEMYRGLDPVVILEENGVEVSRRVGENSGSAS
;
A
#
# COMPACT_ATOMS: atom_id res chain seq x y z
N SER A 1 -42.51 54.43 -25.17
CA SER A 1 -43.10 53.23 -25.79
C SER A 1 -42.45 52.94 -27.13
N ILE A 2 -42.17 51.65 -27.40
CA ILE A 2 -42.01 50.99 -28.74
C ILE A 2 -40.73 51.36 -29.53
N ALA A 3 -39.97 50.47 -30.18
CA ALA A 3 -39.71 49.03 -30.17
C ALA A 3 -38.46 48.83 -31.05
N LYS A 4 -37.64 47.80 -30.79
CA LYS A 4 -36.50 47.42 -31.64
C LYS A 4 -36.92 46.22 -32.50
N PRO A 5 -36.86 46.24 -33.83
CA PRO A 5 -36.93 45.02 -34.62
C PRO A 5 -35.54 44.66 -35.11
N ALA A 6 -35.04 43.50 -34.71
CA ALA A 6 -33.97 42.82 -35.42
C ALA A 6 -34.40 41.36 -35.56
N SER A 7 -34.83 41.01 -36.78
CA SER A 7 -35.24 39.68 -37.16
C SER A 7 -34.10 38.70 -36.98
N LYS A 8 -34.40 37.58 -36.33
CA LYS A 8 -33.49 36.44 -36.12
C LYS A 8 -33.36 35.69 -37.46
N PRO A 9 -32.15 35.33 -37.92
CA PRO A 9 -32.05 34.40 -39.04
C PRO A 9 -32.52 33.01 -38.61
N ASP A 10 -33.36 32.43 -39.45
CA ASP A 10 -33.92 31.09 -39.36
C ASP A 10 -32.79 30.06 -39.26
N ASN A 11 -32.74 29.33 -38.14
CA ASN A 11 -31.81 28.21 -37.99
C ASN A 11 -32.58 26.91 -38.14
N SER A 12 -32.86 26.56 -39.39
CA SER A 12 -33.40 25.27 -39.78
C SER A 12 -32.39 24.59 -40.71
N SER A 13 -32.06 23.33 -40.40
CA SER A 13 -31.27 22.36 -41.20
C SER A 13 -29.79 22.22 -40.85
N VAL A 14 -29.43 21.27 -39.97
CA VAL A 14 -29.03 19.90 -40.36
C VAL A 14 -28.95 19.02 -39.10
N ALA A 15 -29.81 17.99 -39.02
CA ALA A 15 -29.64 16.90 -38.08
C ALA A 15 -28.81 15.82 -38.79
N GLU A 16 -27.48 15.92 -38.68
CA GLU A 16 -26.61 14.78 -38.96
C GLU A 16 -26.51 13.94 -37.68
N ASP A 17 -26.84 12.67 -37.83
CA ASP A 17 -26.82 11.60 -36.83
C ASP A 17 -25.39 11.38 -36.31
N GLY A 18 -24.94 12.29 -35.43
CA GLY A 18 -23.57 12.34 -34.93
C GLY A 18 -23.43 11.52 -33.66
N ILE A 19 -23.19 10.21 -33.79
CA ILE A 19 -22.65 9.42 -32.67
C ILE A 19 -21.31 10.08 -32.29
N PRO A 20 -21.14 10.56 -31.05
CA PRO A 20 -19.87 11.13 -30.62
C PRO A 20 -18.78 10.07 -30.76
N PRO A 21 -17.56 10.43 -31.21
CA PRO A 21 -16.48 9.46 -31.33
C PRO A 21 -16.26 8.77 -29.99
N ILE A 22 -16.35 7.44 -29.97
CA ILE A 22 -16.06 6.64 -28.79
C ILE A 22 -14.59 6.91 -28.43
N PRO A 23 -14.30 7.38 -27.21
CA PRO A 23 -12.93 7.57 -26.77
C PRO A 23 -12.16 6.26 -26.94
N PRO A 24 -10.87 6.30 -27.33
CA PRO A 24 -10.06 5.09 -27.35
C PRO A 24 -10.12 4.43 -25.97
N GLU A 25 -10.53 3.15 -25.93
CA GLU A 25 -10.50 2.35 -24.73
C GLU A 25 -9.03 2.19 -24.32
N PHE A 26 -8.64 2.83 -23.21
CA PHE A 26 -7.34 2.57 -22.60
C PHE A 26 -7.40 1.18 -21.97
N ASP A 27 -6.63 0.24 -22.53
CA ASP A 27 -6.41 -1.07 -21.93
C ASP A 27 -5.49 -0.90 -20.71
N LEU A 28 -6.09 -0.50 -19.58
CA LEU A 28 -5.40 -0.28 -18.31
C LEU A 28 -5.11 -1.62 -17.63
N GLN A 29 -4.16 -2.38 -18.18
CA GLN A 29 -3.63 -3.56 -17.49
C GLN A 29 -2.73 -3.08 -16.35
N LEU A 30 -3.21 -3.28 -15.11
CA LEU A 30 -2.41 -3.02 -13.92
C LEU A 30 -1.24 -4.00 -13.85
N PRO A 31 -0.03 -3.54 -13.47
CA PRO A 31 1.07 -4.44 -13.21
C PRO A 31 0.74 -5.35 -12.02
N ILE A 32 1.12 -6.63 -12.13
CA ILE A 32 1.11 -7.54 -10.99
C ILE A 32 2.20 -7.12 -10.00
N LEU A 33 1.88 -7.11 -8.71
CA LEU A 33 2.88 -6.87 -7.67
C LEU A 33 3.62 -8.18 -7.35
N PRO A 34 4.92 -8.11 -7.05
CA PRO A 34 5.66 -9.29 -6.58
C PRO A 34 5.13 -9.76 -5.22
N GLU A 35 5.20 -11.07 -4.96
CA GLU A 35 4.86 -11.62 -3.65
C GLU A 35 5.99 -11.36 -2.64
N PRO A 36 5.68 -10.97 -1.39
CA PRO A 36 6.68 -10.67 -0.37
C PRO A 36 7.09 -11.95 0.40
N GLU A 37 7.67 -12.92 -0.30
CA GLU A 37 7.98 -14.24 0.27
C GLU A 37 8.92 -14.17 1.47
N LEU A 38 9.91 -13.29 1.44
CA LEU A 38 10.88 -13.17 2.53
C LEU A 38 10.23 -12.56 3.77
N ALA A 39 9.49 -11.47 3.62
CA ALA A 39 8.79 -10.81 4.71
C ALA A 39 7.71 -11.71 5.34
N ASN A 40 7.04 -12.54 4.55
CA ASN A 40 6.08 -13.54 5.04
C ASN A 40 6.72 -14.61 5.94
N ASN A 41 8.02 -14.88 5.74
CA ASN A 41 8.77 -15.87 6.50
C ASN A 41 9.43 -15.34 7.78
N VAL A 42 9.30 -14.04 8.07
CA VAL A 42 9.83 -13.45 9.30
C VAL A 42 8.82 -13.58 10.44
N SER A 43 9.27 -14.10 11.58
CA SER A 43 8.47 -14.15 12.80
C SER A 43 8.84 -13.02 13.75
N VAL A 44 7.84 -12.40 14.36
CA VAL A 44 8.04 -11.35 15.39
C VAL A 44 7.79 -11.99 16.75
N THR A 45 8.84 -12.15 17.54
CA THR A 45 8.73 -12.80 18.86
C THR A 45 8.44 -11.82 19.99
N GLY A 46 8.68 -10.53 19.75
CA GLY A 46 8.37 -9.49 20.73
C GLY A 46 8.64 -8.09 20.21
N VAL A 47 8.21 -7.09 20.98
CA VAL A 47 8.62 -5.71 20.81
C VAL A 47 8.97 -5.14 22.19
N VAL A 48 10.11 -4.46 22.29
CA VAL A 48 10.61 -3.87 23.54
C VAL A 48 10.83 -2.37 23.38
N ASP A 49 10.57 -1.62 24.44
CA ASP A 49 10.95 -0.20 24.55
C ASP A 49 12.32 -0.08 25.24
N ASN A 50 13.12 0.92 24.86
CA ASN A 50 14.40 1.18 25.49
C ASN A 50 14.36 2.20 26.64
N GLY A 51 13.17 2.51 27.17
CA GLY A 51 12.93 3.51 28.21
C GLY A 51 12.90 4.95 27.70
N ARG A 52 13.09 5.19 26.40
CA ARG A 52 13.10 6.52 25.78
C ARG A 52 12.02 6.69 24.71
N GLY A 53 11.05 5.78 24.67
CA GLY A 53 9.98 5.79 23.66
C GLY A 53 10.46 5.30 22.30
N VAL A 54 11.55 4.53 22.25
CA VAL A 54 12.05 3.91 21.02
C VAL A 54 11.85 2.41 21.11
N TYR A 55 11.03 1.90 20.19
CA TYR A 55 10.68 0.49 20.12
C TYR A 55 11.62 -0.29 19.22
N TYR A 56 11.90 -1.53 19.63
CA TYR A 56 12.66 -2.51 18.88
C TYR A 56 11.83 -3.78 18.72
N ALA A 57 11.66 -4.24 17.48
CA ALA A 57 11.09 -5.55 17.20
C ALA A 57 12.16 -6.62 17.40
N ILE A 58 11.81 -7.73 18.05
CA ILE A 58 12.63 -8.93 18.15
C ILE A 58 12.17 -9.86 17.05
N LEU A 59 13.05 -10.09 16.08
CA LEU A 59 12.74 -10.89 14.91
C LEU A 59 13.45 -12.23 14.99
N ASP A 60 12.70 -13.27 14.65
CA ASP A 60 13.24 -14.56 14.26
C ASP A 60 13.20 -14.66 12.74
N VAL A 61 14.39 -14.77 12.15
CA VAL A 61 14.61 -14.63 10.71
C VAL A 61 15.21 -15.96 10.20
N PRO A 62 14.67 -16.55 9.12
CA PRO A 62 15.19 -17.80 8.60
C PRO A 62 16.69 -17.72 8.29
N ASN A 63 17.46 -18.70 8.79
CA ASN A 63 18.91 -18.80 8.59
C ASN A 63 19.75 -17.65 9.19
N GLU A 64 19.17 -16.81 10.04
CA GLU A 64 19.88 -15.75 10.77
C GLU A 64 19.64 -15.90 12.28
N PRO A 65 20.58 -15.47 13.13
CA PRO A 65 20.33 -15.40 14.57
C PRO A 65 19.22 -14.38 14.87
N SER A 66 18.35 -14.70 15.82
CA SER A 66 17.30 -13.78 16.25
C SER A 66 17.91 -12.45 16.73
N ARG A 67 17.30 -11.34 16.35
CA ARG A 67 17.89 -10.00 16.56
C ARG A 67 16.84 -8.92 16.80
N SER A 68 17.24 -7.89 17.54
CA SER A 68 16.43 -6.69 17.76
C SER A 68 16.70 -5.67 16.67
N VAL A 69 15.64 -5.12 16.08
CA VAL A 69 15.72 -4.14 15.00
C VAL A 69 14.75 -2.99 15.20
N GLN A 70 15.09 -1.83 14.65
CA GLN A 70 14.26 -0.63 14.66
C GLN A 70 13.59 -0.38 13.31
N VAL A 71 12.59 0.49 13.33
CA VAL A 71 12.04 1.11 12.13
C VAL A 71 13.17 1.76 11.31
N GLY A 72 13.13 1.54 9.99
CA GLY A 72 14.12 2.02 9.04
C GLY A 72 15.31 1.09 8.82
N GLN A 73 15.45 0.03 9.63
CA GLN A 73 16.50 -0.98 9.41
C GLN A 73 16.07 -2.03 8.40
N PHE A 74 17.06 -2.55 7.67
CA PHE A 74 16.87 -3.67 6.75
C PHE A 74 17.37 -4.99 7.35
N ILE A 75 16.73 -6.08 6.97
CA ILE A 75 17.08 -7.47 7.30
C ILE A 75 17.22 -8.29 6.00
N LEU A 76 17.64 -9.56 6.10
CA LEU A 76 17.76 -10.48 4.95
C LEU A 76 18.61 -9.89 3.82
N GLY A 77 19.76 -9.32 4.21
CA GLY A 77 20.72 -8.73 3.26
C GLY A 77 20.26 -7.44 2.58
N GLY A 78 19.26 -6.73 3.12
CA GLY A 78 18.76 -5.48 2.53
C GLY A 78 17.43 -5.61 1.79
N GLN A 79 16.86 -6.82 1.73
CA GLN A 79 15.67 -7.09 0.92
C GLN A 79 14.36 -6.73 1.63
N VAL A 80 14.36 -6.77 2.97
CA VAL A 80 13.17 -6.49 3.76
C VAL A 80 13.43 -5.31 4.69
N LEU A 81 12.57 -4.30 4.62
CA LEU A 81 12.57 -3.11 5.46
C LEU A 81 11.64 -3.30 6.66
N VAL A 82 12.09 -2.93 7.85
CA VAL A 82 11.21 -2.72 9.01
C VAL A 82 10.58 -1.34 8.86
N LYS A 83 9.37 -1.29 8.32
CA LYS A 83 8.75 -0.02 7.92
C LYS A 83 8.09 0.70 9.08
N ARG A 84 7.36 -0.02 9.94
CA ARG A 84 6.64 0.55 11.08
C ARG A 84 6.51 -0.46 12.22
N ILE A 85 6.29 0.06 13.42
CA ILE A 85 5.84 -0.70 14.59
C ILE A 85 4.59 -0.01 15.09
N GLU A 86 3.46 -0.71 15.03
CA GLU A 86 2.15 -0.22 15.42
C GLU A 86 1.80 -0.72 16.82
N MET A 87 1.57 0.23 17.71
CA MET A 87 1.26 -0.01 19.12
C MET A 87 -0.19 0.38 19.37
N TYR A 88 -1.02 -0.62 19.67
CA TYR A 88 -2.42 -0.40 20.01
C TYR A 88 -2.66 -0.72 21.48
N ARG A 89 -3.33 0.19 22.20
CA ARG A 89 -3.59 0.01 23.62
C ARG A 89 -4.43 -1.26 23.84
N GLY A 90 -3.89 -2.19 24.62
CA GLY A 90 -4.58 -3.43 24.99
C GLY A 90 -4.55 -4.53 23.93
N LEU A 91 -3.77 -4.37 22.86
CA LEU A 91 -3.55 -5.38 21.83
C LEU A 91 -2.05 -5.66 21.69
N ASP A 92 -1.72 -6.81 21.10
CA ASP A 92 -0.35 -7.14 20.74
C ASP A 92 0.19 -6.18 19.68
N PRO A 93 1.47 -5.78 19.76
CA PRO A 93 2.11 -4.97 18.73
C PRO A 93 2.08 -5.63 17.35
N VAL A 94 2.02 -4.80 16.32
CA VAL A 94 2.12 -5.25 14.92
C VAL A 94 3.35 -4.62 14.30
N VAL A 95 4.22 -5.43 13.72
CA VAL A 95 5.37 -4.95 12.94
C VAL A 95 4.97 -4.98 11.47
N ILE A 96 5.16 -3.86 10.79
CA ILE A 96 4.95 -3.76 9.35
C ILE A 96 6.31 -3.86 8.68
N LEU A 97 6.47 -4.94 7.92
CA LEU A 97 7.61 -5.19 7.05
C LEU A 97 7.28 -4.74 5.63
N GLU A 98 8.29 -4.39 4.84
CA GLU A 98 8.12 -4.13 3.41
C GLU A 98 9.16 -4.91 2.62
N GLU A 99 8.71 -5.54 1.55
CA GLU A 99 9.54 -6.22 0.55
C GLU A 99 9.03 -5.84 -0.84
N ASN A 100 9.92 -5.36 -1.71
CA ASN A 100 9.57 -4.97 -3.09
C ASN A 100 8.36 -4.01 -3.19
N GLY A 101 8.17 -3.14 -2.18
CA GLY A 101 7.05 -2.20 -2.10
C GLY A 101 5.75 -2.78 -1.57
N VAL A 102 5.70 -4.06 -1.21
CA VAL A 102 4.53 -4.72 -0.59
C VAL A 102 4.70 -4.76 0.92
N GLU A 103 3.69 -4.26 1.64
CA GLU A 103 3.67 -4.28 3.10
C GLU A 103 3.13 -5.61 3.64
N VAL A 104 3.82 -6.19 4.62
CA VAL A 104 3.42 -7.40 5.35
C VAL A 104 3.30 -7.07 6.82
N SER A 105 2.11 -7.27 7.37
CA SER A 105 1.84 -7.11 8.80
C SER A 105 2.12 -8.40 9.56
N ARG A 106 2.95 -8.33 10.60
CA ARG A 106 3.31 -9.46 11.46
C ARG A 106 2.96 -9.13 12.90
N ARG A 107 2.00 -9.85 13.49
CA ARG A 107 1.68 -9.71 14.92
C ARG A 107 2.74 -10.40 15.77
N VAL A 108 3.01 -9.85 16.95
CA VAL A 108 3.86 -10.54 17.94
C VAL A 108 3.28 -11.92 18.24
N GLY A 109 4.12 -12.96 18.17
CA GLY A 109 3.73 -14.35 18.40
C GLY A 109 3.10 -15.06 17.20
N GLU A 110 2.84 -14.36 16.09
CA GLU A 110 2.37 -14.97 14.85
C GLU A 110 3.51 -15.73 14.17
N ASN A 111 3.28 -17.01 13.86
CA ASN A 111 4.25 -17.85 13.17
C ASN A 111 4.29 -17.52 11.68
N SER A 112 5.48 -17.57 11.08
CA SER A 112 5.68 -17.35 9.65
C SER A 112 4.86 -18.36 8.83
N GLY A 113 4.20 -17.88 7.77
CA GLY A 113 3.33 -18.71 6.93
C GLY A 113 1.84 -18.77 7.33
N SER A 114 1.40 -18.02 8.33
CA SER A 114 -0.02 -17.91 8.70
C SER A 114 -0.74 -16.83 7.86
N ALA A 115 -0.58 -16.87 6.53
CA ALA A 115 -1.48 -16.16 5.62
C ALA A 115 -2.47 -17.20 5.09
N SER A 116 -3.71 -17.18 5.58
CA SER A 116 -4.83 -18.00 5.10
C SER A 116 -5.82 -17.14 4.34
#